data_AF-A0A7C4J852-F1
#
_entry.id   AF-A0A7C4J852-F1
#
_cell.length_a   1.000
_cell.length_b   1.000
_cell.length_c   1.000
_cell.angle_alpha   90.00
_cell.angle_beta   90.00
_cell.angle_gamma   90.00
#
_symmetry.space_group_name_H-M   'P 1'
#
loop_
_entity.id
_entity.type
_entity.pdbx_description
1 polymer ?
#
loop_
_entity_poly.entity_id
_entity_poly.type
_entity_poly.pdbx_seq_one_letter_code
_entity_poly.pdbx_strand_id
1 'polypeptide(L)'
;MKRGLLIGLIGASGILLAASLAAVTSAAPAAFTLTLKWQRCPPWYCETGWYASPAVADIDTDGQVEVLWGGYTLMAVNGSSGAIKWTRPQGSSSRLWPGIVAADLDRNGTLEIVTASGNGVPSVYGSGLTPVSGWPINPTGTSNELRSLAVANIDLDPDLEIVVCSTRSDNQWFVYEHTGVLRSGWPRQTDGDLNGYAAGCFNENVGVADVDGDGRGEIIGPNDTHYVAAFNDDGTPLRASSIYGTVGGQYKPWARVGLHVDHAVDLRGYANCGVEHRPNMAASAPTIA
;
A
#
# COMPACT_ATOMS: atom_id res chain seq x y z
N MET A 1 21.48 -60.38 44.40
CA MET A 1 20.76 -59.77 43.26
C MET A 1 20.30 -58.37 43.64
N LYS A 2 21.09 -57.33 43.33
CA LYS A 2 20.64 -55.94 43.30
C LYS A 2 21.34 -55.25 42.12
N ARG A 3 20.53 -54.86 41.14
CA ARG A 3 20.82 -53.92 40.05
C ARG A 3 21.15 -52.57 40.73
N GLY A 4 22.18 -51.79 40.40
CA GLY A 4 22.64 -51.33 39.09
C GLY A 4 22.45 -49.81 39.08
N LEU A 5 23.53 -49.04 39.20
CA LEU A 5 23.55 -47.62 38.79
C LEU A 5 25.01 -47.22 38.53
N LEU A 6 25.42 -47.22 37.26
CA LEU A 6 26.62 -46.52 36.82
C LEU A 6 26.30 -45.03 36.76
N ILE A 7 26.98 -44.23 37.57
CA ILE A 7 27.01 -42.78 37.41
C ILE A 7 28.14 -42.49 36.41
N GLY A 8 27.77 -42.21 35.16
CA GLY A 8 28.70 -41.70 34.16
C GLY A 8 29.07 -40.26 34.49
N LEU A 9 30.34 -39.99 34.74
CA LEU A 9 30.88 -38.63 34.65
C LEU A 9 30.81 -38.20 33.18
N ILE A 10 29.87 -37.32 32.84
CA ILE A 10 29.94 -36.55 31.60
C ILE A 10 30.79 -35.31 31.91
N GLY A 11 32.02 -35.31 31.41
CA GLY A 11 32.85 -34.10 31.38
C GLY A 11 32.17 -33.06 30.51
N ALA A 12 31.79 -31.93 31.10
CA ALA A 12 31.36 -30.76 30.34
C ALA A 12 32.60 -30.13 29.68
N SER A 13 32.95 -30.60 28.48
CA SER A 13 33.82 -29.84 27.58
C SER A 13 33.03 -28.63 27.09
N GLY A 14 33.15 -27.52 27.81
CA GLY A 14 32.65 -26.22 27.36
C GLY A 14 33.43 -25.79 26.12
N ILE A 15 32.88 -26.06 24.94
CA ILE A 15 33.35 -25.43 23.70
C ILE A 15 32.83 -24.00 23.74
N LEU A 16 33.68 -23.04 24.12
CA LEU A 16 33.43 -21.64 23.78
C LEU A 16 33.55 -21.50 22.26
N LEU A 17 32.41 -21.52 21.56
CA LEU A 17 32.34 -20.93 20.22
C LEU A 17 32.46 -19.41 20.40
N ALA A 18 33.67 -18.89 20.26
CA ALA A 18 33.86 -17.48 19.96
C ALA A 18 33.32 -17.25 18.54
N ALA A 19 32.09 -16.77 18.43
CA ALA A 19 31.58 -16.24 17.18
C ALA A 19 32.43 -15.02 16.84
N SER A 20 33.37 -15.17 15.90
CA SER A 20 34.08 -14.04 15.34
C SER A 20 33.07 -13.18 14.59
N LEU A 21 32.75 -12.01 15.14
CA LEU A 21 32.13 -10.92 14.39
C LEU A 21 33.11 -10.52 13.28
N ALA A 22 33.04 -11.19 12.14
CA ALA A 22 33.63 -10.66 10.92
C ALA A 22 32.89 -9.37 10.62
N ALA A 23 33.58 -8.24 10.73
CA ALA A 23 33.05 -6.97 10.29
C ALA A 23 32.68 -7.12 8.81
N VAL A 24 31.38 -7.05 8.51
CA VAL A 24 30.93 -6.91 7.12
C VAL A 24 31.35 -5.50 6.71
N THR A 25 32.54 -5.38 6.11
CA THR A 25 32.93 -4.16 5.43
C THR A 25 32.07 -4.07 4.18
N SER A 26 30.95 -3.37 4.25
CA SER A 26 30.24 -2.97 3.03
C SER A 26 31.20 -2.07 2.26
N ALA A 27 31.67 -2.54 1.10
CA ALA A 27 32.41 -1.69 0.18
C ALA A 27 31.53 -0.45 -0.08
N ALA A 28 32.13 0.75 0.02
CA ALA A 28 31.43 1.94 -0.40
C ALA A 28 30.97 1.73 -1.85
N PRO A 29 29.71 2.03 -2.19
CA PRO A 29 29.22 1.85 -3.55
C PRO A 29 30.17 2.57 -4.51
N ALA A 30 30.46 1.92 -5.64
CA ALA A 30 31.30 2.52 -6.67
C ALA A 30 30.75 3.91 -7.02
N ALA A 31 31.64 4.89 -7.14
CA ALA A 31 31.24 6.23 -7.56
C ALA A 31 30.53 6.13 -8.91
N PHE A 32 29.31 6.64 -8.98
CA PHE A 32 28.54 6.73 -10.21
C PHE A 32 28.32 8.20 -10.57
N THR A 33 28.23 8.47 -11.87
CA THR A 33 27.91 9.80 -12.38
C THR A 33 26.44 9.83 -12.77
N LEU A 34 25.69 10.74 -12.18
CA LEU A 34 24.33 11.05 -12.63
C LEU A 34 24.39 11.80 -13.94
N THR A 35 23.76 11.24 -14.98
CA THR A 35 23.65 11.87 -16.30
C THR A 35 22.18 12.10 -16.62
N LEU A 36 21.81 13.34 -16.93
CA LEU A 36 20.49 13.65 -17.45
C LEU A 36 20.35 13.02 -18.85
N LYS A 37 19.45 12.06 -19.00
CA LYS A 37 19.16 11.44 -20.32
C LYS A 37 18.26 12.32 -21.17
N TRP A 38 17.16 12.78 -20.61
CA TRP A 38 16.16 13.59 -21.29
C TRP A 38 15.31 14.34 -20.25
N GLN A 39 14.67 15.41 -20.70
CA GLN A 39 13.69 16.17 -19.93
C GLN A 39 12.49 16.43 -20.84
N ARG A 40 11.28 16.20 -20.31
CA ARG A 40 10.04 16.40 -21.06
C ARG A 40 9.13 17.40 -20.36
N CYS A 41 9.57 18.65 -20.37
CA CYS A 41 8.78 19.75 -19.84
C CYS A 41 9.33 21.07 -20.40
N PRO A 42 8.67 21.70 -21.39
CA PRO A 42 9.12 22.98 -21.91
C PRO A 42 8.85 24.12 -20.90
N PRO A 43 9.59 25.24 -20.96
CA PRO A 43 9.49 26.31 -19.96
C PRO A 43 8.11 26.98 -19.84
N TRP A 44 7.26 26.86 -20.87
CA TRP A 44 5.99 27.58 -20.94
C TRP A 44 4.79 26.80 -20.41
N TYR A 45 4.84 25.47 -20.36
CA TYR A 45 3.74 24.66 -19.84
C TYR A 45 4.09 23.17 -19.70
N CYS A 46 3.71 22.58 -18.57
CA CYS A 46 3.69 21.15 -18.31
C CYS A 46 2.48 20.83 -17.43
N GLU A 47 1.93 19.62 -17.59
CA GLU A 47 0.89 19.17 -16.67
C GLU A 47 1.45 19.00 -15.27
N THR A 48 0.63 19.32 -14.26
CA THR A 48 0.96 19.04 -12.87
C THR A 48 0.86 17.53 -12.62
N GLY A 49 2.00 16.86 -12.48
CA GLY A 49 2.06 15.56 -11.84
C GLY A 49 1.94 15.79 -10.34
N TRP A 50 0.79 15.43 -9.76
CA TRP A 50 0.48 15.65 -8.35
C TRP A 50 1.30 14.69 -7.47
N TYR A 51 0.68 13.97 -6.54
CA TYR A 51 1.33 12.87 -5.82
C TYR A 51 1.16 11.56 -6.59
N ALA A 52 1.33 11.63 -7.91
CA ALA A 52 1.26 10.50 -8.81
C ALA A 52 2.70 10.03 -9.10
N SER A 53 3.23 9.20 -8.20
CA SER A 53 4.55 8.59 -8.36
C SER A 53 4.67 7.87 -9.71
N PRO A 54 5.78 8.04 -10.46
CA PRO A 54 5.95 7.39 -11.75
C PRO A 54 6.18 5.89 -11.60
N ALA A 55 5.83 5.12 -12.62
CA ALA A 55 6.19 3.71 -12.75
C ALA A 55 7.27 3.52 -13.81
N VAL A 56 8.09 2.49 -13.67
CA VAL A 56 9.16 2.15 -14.61
C VAL A 56 9.09 0.66 -14.89
N ALA A 57 8.75 0.30 -16.13
CA ALA A 57 8.51 -1.09 -16.52
C ALA A 57 8.61 -1.26 -18.04
N ASP A 58 8.99 -2.45 -18.51
CA ASP A 58 8.86 -2.84 -19.92
C ASP A 58 7.42 -3.33 -20.14
N ILE A 59 6.56 -2.46 -20.68
CA ILE A 59 5.11 -2.68 -20.69
C ILE A 59 4.61 -3.31 -22.00
N ASP A 60 5.44 -3.33 -23.05
CA ASP A 60 5.14 -4.00 -24.31
C ASP A 60 6.07 -5.16 -24.63
N THR A 61 6.91 -5.56 -23.67
CA THR A 61 7.82 -6.72 -23.75
C THR A 61 8.80 -6.63 -24.91
N ASP A 62 9.18 -5.41 -25.32
CA ASP A 62 10.12 -5.16 -26.41
C ASP A 62 11.60 -5.18 -25.95
N GLY A 63 11.84 -5.37 -24.64
CA GLY A 63 13.15 -5.36 -24.00
C GLY A 63 13.65 -3.96 -23.64
N GLN A 64 12.86 -2.92 -23.92
CA GLN A 64 13.12 -1.54 -23.50
C GLN A 64 12.16 -1.16 -22.39
N VAL A 65 12.69 -0.43 -21.41
CA VAL A 65 11.89 0.00 -20.27
C VAL A 65 11.20 1.32 -20.59
N GLU A 66 9.91 1.41 -20.31
CA GLU A 66 9.15 2.65 -20.32
C GLU A 66 9.16 3.33 -18.95
N VAL A 67 9.08 4.67 -18.98
CA VAL A 67 8.74 5.48 -17.82
C VAL A 67 7.31 5.97 -17.99
N LEU A 68 6.45 5.65 -17.03
CA LEU A 68 5.08 6.12 -16.95
C LEU A 68 4.96 7.21 -15.90
N TRP A 69 4.25 8.30 -16.22
CA TRP A 69 3.86 9.29 -15.22
C TRP A 69 2.44 9.79 -15.47
N GLY A 70 1.80 10.24 -14.40
CA GLY A 70 0.42 10.71 -14.41
C GLY A 70 0.32 12.20 -14.15
N GLY A 71 -0.43 12.89 -15.01
CA GLY A 71 -0.91 14.26 -14.80
C GLY A 71 -2.42 14.31 -15.03
N TYR A 72 -2.85 15.16 -15.96
CA TYR A 72 -4.19 15.06 -16.57
C TYR A 72 -4.20 14.06 -17.75
N THR A 73 -3.01 13.63 -18.16
CA THR A 73 -2.73 12.61 -19.14
C THR A 73 -1.85 11.54 -18.49
N LEU A 74 -2.20 10.26 -18.68
CA LEU A 74 -1.25 9.17 -18.46
C LEU A 74 -0.29 9.14 -19.66
N MET A 75 1.01 9.25 -19.42
CA MET A 75 2.01 9.16 -20.48
C MET A 75 2.92 7.97 -20.24
N ALA A 76 3.34 7.31 -21.32
CA ALA A 76 4.39 6.30 -21.33
C ALA A 76 5.43 6.70 -22.38
N VAL A 77 6.68 6.84 -21.95
CA VAL A 77 7.81 7.17 -22.81
C VAL A 77 8.87 6.10 -22.77
N ASN A 78 9.60 5.92 -23.86
CA ASN A 78 10.79 5.11 -23.88
C ASN A 78 11.83 5.67 -22.88
N GLY A 79 12.24 4.88 -21.89
CA GLY A 79 13.10 5.33 -20.80
C GLY A 79 14.52 5.71 -21.24
N SER A 80 14.99 5.24 -22.39
CA SER A 80 16.31 5.60 -22.92
C SER A 80 16.31 6.98 -23.59
N SER A 81 15.25 7.32 -24.33
CA SER A 81 15.21 8.47 -25.25
C SER A 81 14.22 9.57 -24.84
N GLY A 82 13.23 9.27 -24.00
CA GLY A 82 12.14 10.20 -23.65
C GLY A 82 11.11 10.38 -24.78
N ALA A 83 11.18 9.58 -25.83
CA ALA A 83 10.20 9.55 -26.92
C ALA A 83 8.86 9.01 -26.39
N ILE A 84 7.75 9.67 -26.73
CA ILE A 84 6.41 9.16 -26.41
C ILE A 84 6.18 7.86 -27.18
N LYS A 85 5.83 6.80 -26.44
CA LYS A 85 5.23 5.60 -27.02
C LYS A 85 3.72 5.73 -27.00
N TRP A 86 3.12 6.07 -25.86
CA TRP A 86 1.67 6.20 -25.71
C TRP A 86 1.25 7.33 -24.78
N THR A 87 0.04 7.84 -25.01
CA THR A 87 -0.64 8.78 -24.12
C THR A 87 -2.10 8.41 -23.99
N ARG A 88 -2.68 8.69 -22.81
CA ARG A 88 -4.10 8.53 -22.55
C ARG A 88 -4.63 9.70 -21.73
N PRO A 89 -5.34 10.66 -22.36
CA PRO A 89 -5.96 11.77 -21.65
C PRO A 89 -7.08 11.28 -20.72
N GLN A 90 -7.18 11.85 -19.51
CA GLN A 90 -8.24 11.55 -18.55
C GLN A 90 -9.41 12.56 -18.59
N GLY A 91 -9.32 13.57 -19.47
CA GLY A 91 -10.22 14.71 -19.53
C GLY A 91 -9.70 15.92 -18.72
N SER A 92 -10.12 17.13 -19.08
CA SER A 92 -9.46 18.38 -18.68
C SER A 92 -9.47 18.73 -17.18
N SER A 93 -10.18 17.98 -16.34
CA SER A 93 -10.25 18.22 -14.89
C SER A 93 -9.92 16.99 -14.04
N SER A 94 -9.65 15.84 -14.65
CA SER A 94 -9.44 14.58 -13.94
C SER A 94 -7.94 14.30 -13.82
N ARG A 95 -7.34 14.77 -12.72
CA ARG A 95 -5.95 14.43 -12.41
C ARG A 95 -5.83 12.95 -12.05
N LEU A 96 -4.69 12.35 -12.39
CA LEU A 96 -4.26 11.08 -11.85
C LEU A 96 -3.69 11.28 -10.45
N TRP A 97 -4.12 10.40 -9.56
CA TRP A 97 -3.69 10.28 -8.17
C TRP A 97 -4.23 8.94 -7.67
N PRO A 98 -3.46 8.10 -6.98
CA PRO A 98 -2.06 8.28 -6.57
C PRO A 98 -1.10 7.79 -7.67
N GLY A 99 0.08 7.31 -7.29
CA GLY A 99 1.09 6.72 -8.15
C GLY A 99 0.57 5.56 -8.98
N ILE A 100 1.35 5.24 -10.00
CA ILE A 100 1.03 4.25 -11.02
C ILE A 100 1.63 2.92 -10.59
N VAL A 101 0.86 1.85 -10.73
CA VAL A 101 1.37 0.50 -10.54
C VAL A 101 1.46 -0.19 -11.90
N ALA A 102 2.59 -0.85 -12.17
CA ALA A 102 2.76 -1.76 -13.30
C ALA A 102 2.99 -3.17 -12.74
N ALA A 103 2.06 -4.09 -12.98
CA ALA A 103 2.08 -5.44 -12.43
C ALA A 103 1.35 -6.42 -13.35
N ASP A 104 1.79 -7.68 -13.34
CA ASP A 104 1.10 -8.79 -14.02
C ASP A 104 -0.03 -9.26 -13.09
N LEU A 105 -1.25 -8.75 -13.30
CA LEU A 105 -2.35 -8.90 -12.35
C LEU A 105 -2.99 -10.29 -12.38
N ASP A 106 -2.94 -10.96 -13.52
CA ASP A 106 -3.57 -12.27 -13.77
C ASP A 106 -2.54 -13.37 -14.10
N ARG A 107 -1.25 -13.05 -13.91
CA ARG A 107 -0.10 -13.94 -14.12
C ARG A 107 0.01 -14.49 -15.53
N ASN A 108 -0.47 -13.74 -16.52
CA ASN A 108 -0.39 -14.13 -17.93
C ASN A 108 0.98 -13.83 -18.56
N GLY A 109 1.88 -13.17 -17.82
CA GLY A 109 3.22 -12.80 -18.27
C GLY A 109 3.31 -11.43 -18.94
N THR A 110 2.23 -10.66 -18.95
CA THR A 110 2.19 -9.26 -19.42
C THR A 110 1.83 -8.33 -18.28
N LEU A 111 2.34 -7.10 -18.31
CA LEU A 111 2.07 -6.13 -17.25
C LEU A 111 0.83 -5.30 -17.61
N GLU A 112 -0.08 -5.18 -16.66
CA GLU A 112 -1.11 -4.15 -16.65
C GLU A 112 -0.66 -2.91 -15.87
N ILE A 113 -1.24 -1.78 -16.22
CA ILE A 113 -1.04 -0.47 -15.63
C ILE A 113 -2.27 -0.06 -14.85
N VAL A 114 -2.15 0.02 -13.53
CA VAL A 114 -3.22 0.43 -12.63
C VAL A 114 -3.04 1.90 -12.27
N THR A 115 -4.10 2.66 -12.42
CA THR A 115 -4.17 4.08 -12.07
C THR A 115 -5.46 4.38 -11.33
N ALA A 116 -5.47 5.47 -10.57
CA ALA A 116 -6.70 6.06 -10.07
C ALA A 116 -6.70 7.57 -10.27
N SER A 117 -7.83 8.21 -10.01
CA SER A 117 -8.05 9.60 -10.39
C SER A 117 -8.88 10.40 -9.39
N GLY A 118 -8.77 11.72 -9.53
CA GLY A 118 -9.55 12.70 -8.76
C GLY A 118 -11.06 12.69 -9.06
N ASN A 119 -11.53 12.01 -10.10
CA ASN A 119 -12.96 11.83 -10.37
C ASN A 119 -13.50 10.47 -9.90
N GLY A 120 -12.77 9.79 -9.01
CA GLY A 120 -13.26 8.59 -8.35
C GLY A 120 -13.13 7.31 -9.19
N VAL A 121 -12.22 7.30 -10.18
CA VAL A 121 -12.16 6.25 -11.20
C VAL A 121 -10.84 5.49 -11.10
N PRO A 122 -10.83 4.24 -10.61
CA PRO A 122 -9.72 3.34 -10.84
C PRO A 122 -9.81 2.76 -12.26
N SER A 123 -8.66 2.62 -12.91
CA SER A 123 -8.53 2.14 -14.28
C SER A 123 -7.36 1.18 -14.41
N VAL A 124 -7.55 0.12 -15.19
CA VAL A 124 -6.50 -0.82 -15.56
C VAL A 124 -6.32 -0.82 -17.07
N TYR A 125 -5.06 -0.75 -17.51
CA TYR A 125 -4.69 -0.68 -18.90
C TYR A 125 -3.66 -1.76 -19.26
N GLY A 126 -3.82 -2.42 -20.40
CA GLY A 126 -2.79 -3.29 -20.96
C GLY A 126 -1.79 -2.49 -21.81
N SER A 127 -1.02 -3.22 -22.62
CA SER A 127 -0.10 -2.62 -23.60
C SER A 127 -0.79 -1.56 -24.47
N GLY A 128 -0.06 -0.49 -24.80
CA GLY A 128 -0.59 0.65 -25.53
C GLY A 128 -1.56 1.54 -24.74
N LEU A 129 -1.63 1.38 -23.40
CA LEU A 129 -2.59 2.04 -22.52
C LEU A 129 -4.06 1.75 -22.90
N THR A 130 -4.32 0.56 -23.44
CA THR A 130 -5.66 0.11 -23.83
C THR A 130 -6.44 -0.37 -22.60
N PRO A 131 -7.74 -0.02 -22.43
CA PRO A 131 -8.50 -0.50 -21.27
C PRO A 131 -8.64 -2.01 -21.26
N VAL A 132 -8.34 -2.63 -20.10
CA VAL A 132 -8.60 -4.05 -19.84
C VAL A 132 -10.10 -4.25 -19.60
N SER A 133 -10.63 -5.43 -19.97
CA SER A 133 -12.03 -5.79 -19.74
C SER A 133 -12.39 -5.65 -18.26
N GLY A 134 -13.58 -5.10 -17.98
CA GLY A 134 -14.03 -4.80 -16.61
C GLY A 134 -13.63 -3.41 -16.11
N TRP A 135 -12.72 -2.72 -16.81
CA TRP A 135 -12.21 -1.40 -16.42
C TRP A 135 -12.49 -0.32 -17.48
N PRO A 136 -12.64 0.96 -17.09
CA PRO A 136 -12.59 1.49 -15.73
C PRO A 136 -13.91 1.35 -14.95
N ILE A 137 -13.86 1.59 -13.64
CA ILE A 137 -15.03 1.58 -12.75
C ILE A 137 -15.18 2.96 -12.10
N ASN A 138 -16.36 3.32 -11.58
CA ASN A 138 -16.55 4.58 -10.85
C ASN A 138 -17.28 4.36 -9.51
N PRO A 139 -16.57 3.90 -8.47
CA PRO A 139 -17.18 3.60 -7.18
C PRO A 139 -17.65 4.81 -6.37
N THR A 140 -17.09 6.00 -6.61
CA THR A 140 -17.22 7.14 -5.68
C THR A 140 -17.82 8.39 -6.30
N GLY A 141 -18.17 8.32 -7.59
CA GLY A 141 -18.68 9.45 -8.35
C GLY A 141 -17.63 10.53 -8.56
N THR A 142 -18.04 11.67 -9.10
CA THR A 142 -17.13 12.74 -9.54
C THR A 142 -16.65 13.68 -8.43
N SER A 143 -17.17 13.55 -7.22
CA SER A 143 -16.91 14.47 -6.10
C SER A 143 -15.96 13.90 -5.03
N ASN A 144 -15.60 12.62 -5.11
CA ASN A 144 -14.72 11.99 -4.15
C ASN A 144 -13.56 11.33 -4.89
N GLU A 145 -12.36 11.82 -4.61
CA GLU A 145 -11.14 11.35 -5.25
C GLU A 145 -10.78 9.95 -4.73
N LEU A 146 -10.09 9.17 -5.56
CA LEU A 146 -9.27 8.06 -5.07
C LEU A 146 -7.86 8.59 -4.87
N ARG A 147 -7.30 8.39 -3.67
CA ARG A 147 -5.98 8.94 -3.32
C ARG A 147 -5.00 7.93 -2.77
N SER A 148 -5.39 6.67 -2.66
CA SER A 148 -4.52 5.57 -2.28
C SER A 148 -4.78 4.39 -3.22
N LEU A 149 -3.72 3.69 -3.60
CA LEU A 149 -3.71 2.57 -4.52
C LEU A 149 -2.62 1.61 -4.04
N ALA A 150 -2.97 0.34 -3.92
CA ALA A 150 -2.00 -0.75 -3.83
C ALA A 150 -2.48 -1.90 -4.70
N VAL A 151 -1.52 -2.72 -5.13
CA VAL A 151 -1.76 -3.96 -5.84
C VAL A 151 -0.94 -5.04 -5.17
N ALA A 152 -1.59 -6.11 -4.75
CA ALA A 152 -0.96 -7.23 -4.07
C ALA A 152 -1.92 -8.42 -4.09
N ASN A 153 -1.38 -9.63 -3.96
CA ASN A 153 -2.21 -10.78 -3.61
C ASN A 153 -2.66 -10.61 -2.15
N ILE A 154 -3.97 -10.58 -1.92
CA ILE A 154 -4.55 -10.51 -0.58
C ILE A 154 -5.17 -11.83 -0.12
N ASP A 155 -5.23 -12.84 -0.98
CA ASP A 155 -5.80 -14.13 -0.63
C ASP A 155 -4.92 -15.33 -1.07
N LEU A 156 -5.54 -16.50 -1.22
CA LEU A 156 -4.84 -17.75 -1.53
C LEU A 156 -4.78 -18.06 -3.02
N ASP A 157 -5.55 -17.36 -3.84
CA ASP A 157 -5.37 -17.39 -5.28
C ASP A 157 -4.19 -16.49 -5.67
N PRO A 158 -3.49 -16.81 -6.77
CA PRO A 158 -2.22 -16.18 -7.05
C PRO A 158 -2.36 -14.85 -7.81
N ASP A 159 -3.57 -14.49 -8.24
CA ASP A 159 -3.85 -13.25 -8.96
C ASP A 159 -3.72 -12.06 -7.99
N LEU A 160 -3.61 -10.85 -8.52
CA LEU A 160 -3.40 -9.65 -7.72
C LEU A 160 -4.68 -8.82 -7.62
N GLU A 161 -5.00 -8.40 -6.41
CA GLU A 161 -6.12 -7.53 -6.13
C GLU A 161 -5.70 -6.07 -6.16
N ILE A 162 -6.66 -5.21 -6.48
CA ILE A 162 -6.49 -3.76 -6.55
C ILE A 162 -7.22 -3.12 -5.37
N VAL A 163 -6.44 -2.54 -4.47
CA VAL A 163 -6.94 -1.81 -3.30
C VAL A 163 -6.95 -0.33 -3.60
N VAL A 164 -8.10 0.34 -3.47
CA VAL A 164 -8.20 1.80 -3.62
C VAL A 164 -8.98 2.44 -2.48
N CYS A 165 -8.55 3.65 -2.12
CA CYS A 165 -9.13 4.37 -1.00
C CYS A 165 -9.54 5.78 -1.38
N SER A 166 -10.73 6.17 -0.90
CA SER A 166 -11.42 7.40 -1.31
C SER A 166 -11.40 8.48 -0.24
N THR A 167 -11.48 9.74 -0.66
CA THR A 167 -11.68 10.89 0.23
C THR A 167 -13.08 10.99 0.85
N ARG A 168 -14.00 10.08 0.52
CA ARG A 168 -15.37 10.10 1.06
C ARG A 168 -15.41 9.86 2.57
N SER A 169 -16.52 10.16 3.22
CA SER A 169 -16.65 10.04 4.69
C SER A 169 -17.18 8.69 5.19
N ASP A 170 -17.63 7.81 4.30
CA ASP A 170 -18.14 6.47 4.66
C ASP A 170 -17.87 5.51 3.50
N ASN A 171 -17.63 4.24 3.81
CA ASN A 171 -17.30 3.17 2.87
C ASN A 171 -16.05 3.48 2.03
N GLN A 172 -15.02 4.10 2.60
CA GLN A 172 -13.91 4.69 1.86
C GLN A 172 -13.00 3.70 1.12
N TRP A 173 -12.98 2.44 1.54
CA TRP A 173 -12.00 1.45 1.10
C TRP A 173 -12.64 0.43 0.19
N PHE A 174 -11.97 0.09 -0.90
CA PHE A 174 -12.45 -0.86 -1.88
C PHE A 174 -11.34 -1.82 -2.25
N VAL A 175 -11.71 -3.08 -2.49
CA VAL A 175 -10.83 -4.07 -3.08
C VAL A 175 -11.52 -4.74 -4.25
N TYR A 176 -10.84 -4.75 -5.38
CA TYR A 176 -11.31 -5.36 -6.61
C TYR A 176 -10.41 -6.52 -7.01
N GLU A 177 -11.00 -7.57 -7.56
CA GLU A 177 -10.25 -8.54 -8.35
C GLU A 177 -9.64 -7.85 -9.57
N HIS A 178 -8.59 -8.43 -10.15
CA HIS A 178 -8.00 -7.94 -11.41
C HIS A 178 -9.03 -7.79 -12.54
N THR A 179 -10.13 -8.56 -12.50
CA THR A 179 -11.26 -8.51 -13.45
C THR A 179 -12.20 -7.31 -13.26
N GLY A 180 -12.03 -6.50 -12.21
CA GLY A 180 -12.91 -5.40 -11.85
C GLY A 180 -14.12 -5.79 -11.00
N VAL A 181 -14.23 -7.05 -10.58
CA VAL A 181 -15.27 -7.48 -9.64
C VAL A 181 -14.93 -6.95 -8.25
N LEU A 182 -15.89 -6.30 -7.59
CA LEU A 182 -15.74 -5.87 -6.18
C LEU A 182 -15.79 -7.10 -5.27
N ARG A 183 -14.79 -7.24 -4.41
CA ARG A 183 -14.70 -8.38 -3.48
C ARG A 183 -15.79 -8.35 -2.42
N SER A 184 -16.20 -9.54 -1.99
CA SER A 184 -17.15 -9.70 -0.88
C SER A 184 -16.60 -9.05 0.39
N GLY A 185 -17.46 -8.38 1.15
CA GLY A 185 -17.06 -7.63 2.34
C GLY A 185 -16.66 -6.18 2.06
N TRP A 186 -16.39 -5.82 0.81
CA TRP A 186 -16.06 -4.45 0.40
C TRP A 186 -17.27 -3.74 -0.23
N PRO A 187 -17.38 -2.39 -0.17
CA PRO A 187 -16.43 -1.48 0.49
C PRO A 187 -16.46 -1.55 2.02
N ARG A 188 -15.41 -1.01 2.63
CA ARG A 188 -15.25 -0.93 4.08
C ARG A 188 -15.08 0.48 4.59
N GLN A 189 -15.18 0.52 5.92
CA GLN A 189 -15.19 1.66 6.81
C GLN A 189 -16.53 2.39 6.86
N THR A 190 -17.50 1.71 7.47
CA THR A 190 -18.64 2.35 8.12
C THR A 190 -18.38 2.40 9.61
N ASP A 191 -18.33 3.62 10.12
CA ASP A 191 -17.98 3.91 11.50
C ASP A 191 -18.91 3.21 12.49
N GLY A 192 -18.32 2.63 13.53
CA GLY A 192 -19.09 1.95 14.56
C GLY A 192 -18.21 1.37 15.65
N ASP A 193 -18.81 1.05 16.78
CA ASP A 193 -18.03 0.65 17.95
C ASP A 193 -17.17 -0.59 17.71
N LEU A 194 -17.67 -1.55 16.92
CA LEU A 194 -16.98 -2.80 16.62
C LEU A 194 -16.01 -2.71 15.43
N ASN A 195 -16.23 -1.73 14.54
CA ASN A 195 -15.46 -1.52 13.30
C ASN A 195 -14.31 -0.54 13.51
N GLY A 196 -14.53 0.47 14.36
CA GLY A 196 -13.67 1.63 14.53
C GLY A 196 -14.10 2.82 13.68
N TYR A 197 -13.24 3.83 13.61
CA TYR A 197 -13.56 5.13 13.00
C TYR A 197 -12.46 5.54 12.03
N ALA A 198 -12.86 6.08 10.87
CA ALA A 198 -11.95 6.65 9.91
C ALA A 198 -12.70 7.59 8.96
N ALA A 199 -12.00 8.62 8.49
CA ALA A 199 -12.60 9.69 7.70
C ALA A 199 -11.73 10.00 6.48
N GLY A 200 -12.08 9.42 5.34
CA GLY A 200 -11.41 9.70 4.07
C GLY A 200 -9.95 9.24 4.02
N CYS A 201 -9.47 9.01 2.80
CA CYS A 201 -8.05 8.75 2.53
C CYS A 201 -7.53 9.91 1.70
N PHE A 202 -6.66 10.73 2.29
CA PHE A 202 -6.27 12.02 1.70
C PHE A 202 -4.88 12.02 1.08
N ASN A 203 -4.12 10.93 1.22
CA ASN A 203 -2.83 10.76 0.56
C ASN A 203 -2.51 9.27 0.25
N GLU A 204 -1.40 9.05 -0.46
CA GLU A 204 -0.95 7.79 -1.05
C GLU A 204 -0.53 6.76 0.01
N ASN A 205 -1.53 6.09 0.63
CA ASN A 205 -1.23 5.42 1.88
C ASN A 205 -1.86 4.07 2.23
N VAL A 206 -2.17 3.23 1.26
CA VAL A 206 -2.53 1.85 1.57
C VAL A 206 -1.33 0.92 1.38
N GLY A 207 -1.01 0.16 2.41
CA GLY A 207 -0.07 -0.96 2.36
C GLY A 207 -0.83 -2.28 2.44
N VAL A 208 -0.27 -3.32 1.82
CA VAL A 208 -0.78 -4.68 1.89
C VAL A 208 0.37 -5.60 2.23
N ALA A 209 0.22 -6.42 3.27
CA ALA A 209 1.17 -7.46 3.64
C ALA A 209 0.50 -8.53 4.51
N ASP A 210 1.02 -9.75 4.47
CA ASP A 210 0.70 -10.80 5.44
C ASP A 210 1.37 -10.46 6.77
N VAL A 211 0.63 -9.84 7.68
CA VAL A 211 1.16 -9.34 8.96
C VAL A 211 0.93 -10.31 10.12
N ASP A 212 0.07 -11.31 9.94
CA ASP A 212 -0.22 -12.32 10.96
C ASP A 212 0.26 -13.75 10.61
N GLY A 213 0.75 -13.94 9.39
CA GLY A 213 1.40 -15.17 8.91
C GLY A 213 0.43 -16.24 8.43
N ASP A 214 -0.82 -15.89 8.08
CA ASP A 214 -1.83 -16.83 7.60
C ASP A 214 -1.79 -17.07 6.08
N GLY A 215 -0.93 -16.32 5.37
CA GLY A 215 -0.75 -16.40 3.93
C GLY A 215 -1.68 -15.49 3.11
N ARG A 216 -2.50 -14.66 3.76
CA ARG A 216 -3.37 -13.65 3.14
C ARG A 216 -2.81 -12.25 3.42
N GLY A 217 -3.23 -11.27 2.63
CA GLY A 217 -2.74 -9.90 2.75
C GLY A 217 -3.67 -9.02 3.57
N GLU A 218 -3.19 -8.50 4.69
CA GLU A 218 -3.90 -7.47 5.46
C GLU A 218 -3.71 -6.10 4.81
N ILE A 219 -4.78 -5.31 4.81
CA ILE A 219 -4.84 -3.99 4.19
C ILE A 219 -4.80 -2.94 5.28
N ILE A 220 -3.80 -2.07 5.25
CA ILE A 220 -3.54 -1.11 6.33
C ILE A 220 -3.28 0.27 5.74
N GLY A 221 -3.89 1.30 6.33
CA GLY A 221 -3.49 2.67 6.04
C GLY A 221 -4.13 3.76 6.91
N PRO A 222 -3.55 4.97 6.87
CA PRO A 222 -4.05 6.12 7.58
C PRO A 222 -5.26 6.75 6.86
N ASN A 223 -5.92 7.63 7.59
CA ASN A 223 -7.12 8.36 7.18
C ASN A 223 -7.15 9.68 7.97
N ASP A 224 -8.14 10.56 7.77
CA ASP A 224 -8.25 11.83 8.52
C ASP A 224 -8.84 11.68 9.93
N THR A 225 -8.31 10.70 10.67
CA THR A 225 -8.53 10.56 12.10
C THR A 225 -7.20 10.30 12.82
N HIS A 226 -7.27 10.14 14.14
CA HIS A 226 -6.12 9.75 14.97
C HIS A 226 -5.94 8.23 15.08
N TYR A 227 -6.52 7.47 14.15
CA TYR A 227 -6.43 6.02 14.07
C TYR A 227 -5.87 5.57 12.72
N VAL A 228 -5.36 4.34 12.69
CA VAL A 228 -5.06 3.62 11.44
C VAL A 228 -6.20 2.64 11.19
N ALA A 229 -6.68 2.60 9.95
CA ALA A 229 -7.61 1.57 9.52
C ALA A 229 -6.82 0.35 9.05
N ALA A 230 -7.24 -0.84 9.48
CA ALA A 230 -6.61 -2.10 9.13
C ALA A 230 -7.67 -3.18 9.01
N PHE A 231 -7.57 -3.99 7.96
CA PHE A 231 -8.56 -4.99 7.60
C PHE A 231 -7.88 -6.30 7.19
N ASN A 232 -8.53 -7.41 7.50
CA ASN A 232 -8.23 -8.70 6.87
C ASN A 232 -8.71 -8.67 5.41
N ASP A 233 -8.37 -9.70 4.64
CA ASP A 233 -8.75 -9.89 3.23
C ASP A 233 -10.28 -9.82 2.99
N ASP A 234 -11.07 -10.35 3.93
CA ASP A 234 -12.54 -10.33 3.92
C ASP A 234 -13.17 -8.99 4.38
N GLY A 235 -12.30 -8.00 4.65
CA GLY A 235 -12.66 -6.68 5.12
C GLY A 235 -13.04 -6.62 6.60
N THR A 236 -12.97 -7.70 7.37
CA THR A 236 -13.18 -7.62 8.82
C THR A 236 -12.06 -6.81 9.48
N PRO A 237 -12.33 -6.07 10.58
CA PRO A 237 -11.31 -5.22 11.19
C PRO A 237 -10.16 -6.03 11.78
N LEU A 238 -8.92 -5.69 11.40
CA LEU A 238 -7.72 -6.25 12.00
C LEU A 238 -7.63 -5.82 13.47
N ARG A 239 -7.43 -6.79 14.36
CA ARG A 239 -7.51 -6.61 15.80
C ARG A 239 -6.13 -6.28 16.38
N ALA A 240 -6.10 -5.29 17.26
CA ALA A 240 -4.90 -4.91 17.97
C ALA A 240 -4.63 -5.84 19.16
N SER A 241 -3.42 -5.73 19.72
CA SER A 241 -3.01 -6.47 20.91
C SER A 241 -3.95 -6.25 22.11
N SER A 242 -4.07 -7.27 22.95
CA SER A 242 -4.90 -7.26 24.16
C SER A 242 -4.53 -6.13 25.15
N ILE A 243 -3.33 -5.56 25.05
CA ILE A 243 -2.88 -4.43 25.89
C ILE A 243 -3.77 -3.19 25.75
N TYR A 244 -4.45 -3.04 24.61
CA TYR A 244 -5.36 -1.92 24.36
C TYR A 244 -6.80 -2.20 24.82
N GLY A 245 -7.07 -3.39 25.36
CA GLY A 245 -8.36 -3.82 25.86
C GLY A 245 -9.35 -4.25 24.78
N THR A 246 -10.62 -4.34 25.16
CA THR A 246 -11.69 -4.93 24.33
C THR A 246 -12.85 -3.97 24.08
N VAL A 247 -13.57 -4.17 22.98
CA VAL A 247 -14.88 -3.59 22.68
C VAL A 247 -15.83 -4.69 22.23
N GLY A 248 -17.04 -4.75 22.81
CA GLY A 248 -18.02 -5.80 22.47
C GLY A 248 -17.52 -7.23 22.69
N GLY A 249 -16.60 -7.45 23.63
CA GLY A 249 -16.01 -8.76 23.92
C GLY A 249 -14.86 -9.19 23.00
N GLN A 250 -14.46 -8.35 22.03
CA GLN A 250 -13.33 -8.59 21.13
C GLN A 250 -12.21 -7.58 21.39
N TYR A 251 -10.96 -7.89 21.03
CA TYR A 251 -9.90 -6.88 21.09
C TYR A 251 -10.25 -5.67 20.21
N LYS A 252 -9.78 -4.48 20.62
CA LYS A 252 -10.04 -3.28 19.84
C LYS A 252 -9.47 -3.43 18.42
N PRO A 253 -10.18 -3.00 17.37
CA PRO A 253 -9.57 -2.88 16.06
C PRO A 253 -8.55 -1.74 16.05
N TRP A 254 -7.58 -1.75 15.13
CA TRP A 254 -6.61 -0.65 14.99
C TRP A 254 -7.29 0.71 14.76
N ALA A 255 -8.46 0.72 14.11
CA ALA A 255 -9.31 1.90 13.95
C ALA A 255 -9.95 2.43 15.27
N ARG A 256 -9.51 1.92 16.42
CA ARG A 256 -9.85 2.39 17.78
C ARG A 256 -8.65 2.52 18.71
N VAL A 257 -7.45 2.23 18.24
CA VAL A 257 -6.22 2.41 19.00
C VAL A 257 -5.61 3.73 18.57
N GLY A 258 -5.65 4.71 19.46
CA GLY A 258 -5.05 6.01 19.20
C GLY A 258 -3.55 5.88 18.94
N LEU A 259 -3.01 6.89 18.26
CA LEU A 259 -1.57 7.05 18.07
C LEU A 259 -1.16 8.36 18.72
N HIS A 260 -0.95 8.37 20.03
CA HIS A 260 -0.48 9.54 20.76
C HIS A 260 1.05 9.54 20.85
N VAL A 261 1.62 10.71 21.15
CA VAL A 261 3.07 10.82 21.39
C VAL A 261 3.50 9.98 22.59
N ASP A 262 2.61 9.80 23.57
CA ASP A 262 2.82 8.99 24.76
C ASP A 262 1.91 7.76 24.75
N HIS A 263 2.54 6.58 24.75
CA HIS A 263 1.84 5.29 24.77
C HIS A 263 0.92 5.10 25.97
N ALA A 264 1.21 5.74 27.11
CA ALA A 264 0.32 5.70 28.28
C ALA A 264 -1.08 6.27 27.98
N VAL A 265 -1.16 7.22 27.04
CA VAL A 265 -2.43 7.78 26.56
C VAL A 265 -3.19 6.77 25.70
N ASP A 266 -2.47 6.03 24.84
CA ASP A 266 -3.07 5.00 23.97
C ASP A 266 -3.64 3.83 24.79
N LEU A 267 -2.89 3.38 25.81
CA LEU A 267 -3.35 2.35 26.75
C LEU A 267 -4.60 2.78 27.52
N ARG A 268 -4.66 4.07 27.91
CA ARG A 268 -5.81 4.64 28.61
C ARG A 268 -7.03 4.82 27.69
N GLY A 269 -6.80 5.01 26.39
CA GLY A 269 -7.84 5.09 25.36
C GLY A 269 -8.52 6.46 25.21
N TYR A 270 -8.03 7.49 25.90
CA TYR A 270 -8.50 8.87 25.73
C TYR A 270 -7.40 9.89 26.09
N ALA A 271 -7.44 11.05 25.44
CA ALA A 271 -6.50 12.14 25.65
C ALA A 271 -7.13 13.37 26.32
N ASN A 272 -6.33 14.07 27.12
CA ASN A 272 -6.63 15.37 27.70
C ASN A 272 -6.28 16.47 26.68
N CYS A 273 -7.32 17.06 26.10
CA CYS A 273 -7.18 18.10 25.08
C CYS A 273 -6.32 19.28 25.58
N GLY A 274 -5.38 19.71 24.74
CA GLY A 274 -4.52 20.88 25.01
C GLY A 274 -3.20 20.56 25.73
N VAL A 275 -3.02 19.34 26.27
CA VAL A 275 -1.78 18.91 26.93
C VAL A 275 -1.21 17.62 26.37
N GLU A 276 -2.06 16.70 25.92
CA GLU A 276 -1.63 15.45 25.30
C GLU A 276 -1.79 15.56 23.78
N HIS A 277 -0.68 15.37 23.08
CA HIS A 277 -0.58 15.57 21.65
C HIS A 277 -0.61 14.25 20.88
N ARG A 278 -1.09 14.34 19.63
CA ARG A 278 -1.16 13.22 18.71
C ARG A 278 -0.81 13.67 17.29
N PRO A 279 -0.03 12.91 16.52
CA PRO A 279 0.08 13.11 15.08
C PRO A 279 -1.28 12.94 14.38
N ASN A 280 -1.41 13.59 13.22
CA ASN A 280 -2.39 13.23 12.20
C ASN A 280 -1.61 12.66 11.00
N MET A 281 -2.01 11.48 10.52
CA MET A 281 -1.37 10.78 9.40
C MET A 281 -2.17 10.85 8.10
N ALA A 282 -3.21 11.69 8.02
CA ALA A 282 -4.03 11.90 6.82
C ALA A 282 -3.21 12.21 5.57
N ALA A 283 -2.04 12.83 5.75
CA ALA A 283 -1.12 13.22 4.69
C ALA A 283 0.20 12.43 4.68
N SER A 284 0.32 11.34 5.44
CA SER A 284 1.60 10.62 5.63
C SER A 284 1.62 9.27 4.92
N ALA A 285 2.68 8.97 4.17
CA ALA A 285 2.90 7.65 3.57
C ALA A 285 2.85 6.52 4.64
N PRO A 286 2.26 5.35 4.33
CA PRO A 286 2.28 4.18 5.18
C PRO A 286 3.68 3.59 5.00
N THR A 287 4.38 3.37 6.09
CA THR A 287 5.63 2.63 6.05
C THR A 287 5.34 1.26 6.62
N ILE A 288 4.73 0.40 5.81
CA ILE A 288 4.86 -1.03 6.00
C ILE A 288 5.80 -1.47 4.88
N ALA A 289 7.05 -1.68 5.27
CA ALA A 289 8.13 -2.20 4.44
C ALA A 289 8.56 -3.55 5.01
#